data_AF-A0A7J7D2B5-F1
#
_entry.id   AF-A0A7J7D2B5-F1
#
_cell.length_a   1.000
_cell.length_b   1.000
_cell.length_c   1.000
_cell.angle_alpha   90.00
_cell.angle_beta   90.00
_cell.angle_gamma   90.00
#
_symmetry.space_group_name_H-M   'P 1'
#
loop_
_entity.id
_entity.type
_entity.pdbx_description
1 polymer ?
#
loop_
_entity_poly.entity_id
_entity_poly.type
_entity_poly.pdbx_seq_one_letter_code
_entity_poly.pdbx_strand_id
1 'polypeptide(L)'
;MEHLQETKMVSILFTWSCRNGNAVVYNYRHGISGFAARLSADEAHLIAQRPGVVSVFPDPIFSDYNSSSYASDDTIIGILDSGIWPDSDMTPIPSRWKGICMEGPDFNCNRKIIGARVYNDPQGPTTKSNSPRDEDGHGTHVAVTAAGRAVQSVSYHGLANGTAKGGSPGSRIAVYKVCSVFGCAGSSILAAFDDAIADGVDILSLLLGTIEFKIDAIAIGAFHAVANGMTVVCSAGNGGPSLGSVVNDAPWILTIATTTIDRDFESDVVMGDKTVIKGEAINFANIQKSPVYPLIYSKAAKKANANCYPDSLNKTLVEGRIVLCEYVDSSEVQSLGGVGVISVDDMTRSMADTYGTFPTTEQFKRCCQGLFIHQLNKPDISTPGVDILAAWNGNDTGPTPKGEPVFSIISGTSMSCPHISGVAATVKSKYPTWSPSMIRSAIMTTAFQTNNLKEPMTTHSGSIATPYDYGAGEVSISGPLNLGLVYETTTIDYLNFLCYYGYNESTIQIIASATAANFTCPQELSKDLTSNKYQLPINTSFKFIMKTNQEN
;
A
#
# COMPACT_ATOMS: atom_id res chain seq x y z
N MET A 1 -0.54 -16.72 -35.46
CA MET A 1 0.89 -16.72 -35.04
C MET A 1 1.21 -17.83 -34.04
N GLU A 2 0.28 -18.28 -33.19
CA GLU A 2 0.47 -19.42 -32.27
C GLU A 2 0.90 -20.73 -32.97
N HIS A 3 0.34 -21.01 -34.14
CA HIS A 3 0.61 -22.27 -34.86
C HIS A 3 2.06 -22.38 -35.40
N LEU A 4 2.78 -21.26 -35.55
CA LEU A 4 4.18 -21.19 -35.99
C LEU A 4 5.19 -21.35 -34.83
N GLN A 5 4.79 -21.02 -33.59
CA GLN A 5 5.61 -21.26 -32.39
C GLN A 5 5.51 -22.71 -31.92
N GLU A 6 4.33 -23.34 -32.00
CA GLU A 6 4.15 -24.77 -31.73
C GLU A 6 5.03 -25.65 -32.62
N THR A 7 5.12 -25.36 -33.93
CA THR A 7 5.89 -26.19 -34.87
C THR A 7 7.39 -26.18 -34.58
N LYS A 8 7.93 -25.05 -34.10
CA LYS A 8 9.35 -24.91 -33.76
C LYS A 8 9.70 -25.63 -32.45
N MET A 9 8.84 -25.52 -31.43
CA MET A 9 9.06 -26.17 -30.14
C MET A 9 8.88 -27.70 -30.22
N VAL A 10 7.88 -28.16 -30.99
CA VAL A 10 7.67 -29.59 -31.29
C VAL A 10 8.83 -30.16 -32.10
N SER A 11 9.41 -29.41 -33.05
CA SER A 11 10.61 -29.82 -33.80
C SER A 11 11.82 -30.03 -32.89
N ILE A 12 12.07 -29.12 -31.93
CA ILE A 12 13.16 -29.21 -30.94
C ILE A 12 12.94 -30.41 -30.00
N LEU A 13 11.70 -30.64 -29.54
CA LEU A 13 11.33 -31.78 -28.70
C LEU A 13 11.46 -33.13 -29.45
N PHE A 14 11.06 -33.18 -30.72
CA PHE A 14 11.17 -34.39 -31.56
C PHE A 14 12.62 -34.76 -31.86
N THR A 15 13.50 -33.77 -32.11
CA THR A 15 14.93 -34.07 -32.36
C THR A 15 15.64 -34.62 -31.13
N TRP A 16 15.15 -34.32 -29.92
CA TRP A 16 15.79 -34.67 -28.65
C TRP A 16 15.19 -35.94 -28.00
N SER A 17 13.88 -36.15 -28.11
CA SER A 17 13.22 -37.38 -27.65
C SER A 17 13.75 -38.63 -28.35
N CYS A 18 14.33 -38.49 -29.55
CA CYS A 18 15.01 -39.57 -30.26
C CYS A 18 16.42 -39.91 -29.73
N ARG A 19 17.02 -39.10 -28.83
CA ARG A 19 18.39 -39.31 -28.32
C ARG A 19 18.47 -39.72 -26.85
N ASN A 20 17.48 -39.43 -26.02
CA ASN A 20 17.46 -39.91 -24.63
C ASN A 20 16.03 -39.91 -24.06
N GLY A 21 15.46 -41.10 -23.84
CA GLY A 21 14.04 -41.29 -23.51
C GLY A 21 13.58 -40.73 -22.16
N ASN A 22 14.49 -40.21 -21.31
CA ASN A 22 14.20 -39.70 -19.96
C ASN A 22 14.72 -38.27 -19.72
N ALA A 23 15.00 -37.50 -20.77
CA ALA A 23 15.68 -36.22 -20.59
C ALA A 23 14.74 -35.06 -20.23
N VAL A 24 13.49 -35.09 -20.68
CA VAL A 24 12.48 -34.07 -20.35
C VAL A 24 11.71 -34.52 -19.10
N VAL A 25 11.75 -33.69 -18.06
CA VAL A 25 11.14 -33.95 -16.74
C VAL A 25 9.71 -33.40 -16.68
N TYR A 26 9.50 -32.16 -17.13
CA TYR A 26 8.20 -31.49 -17.12
C TYR A 26 7.98 -30.65 -18.37
N ASN A 27 6.73 -30.47 -18.78
CA ASN A 27 6.33 -29.62 -19.91
C ASN A 27 5.25 -28.62 -19.44
N TYR A 28 5.51 -27.33 -19.60
CA TYR A 28 4.64 -26.24 -19.15
C TYR A 28 3.89 -25.68 -20.37
N ARG A 29 2.55 -25.65 -20.31
CA ARG A 29 1.69 -25.22 -21.45
C ARG A 29 0.48 -24.34 -21.10
N HIS A 30 0.18 -24.15 -19.81
CA HIS A 30 -1.09 -23.53 -19.38
C HIS A 30 -0.97 -22.09 -18.85
N GLY A 31 0.26 -21.61 -18.65
CA GLY A 31 0.55 -20.24 -18.20
C GLY A 31 2.01 -19.82 -18.40
N ILE A 32 2.87 -20.78 -18.73
CA ILE A 32 4.29 -20.63 -19.08
C ILE A 32 4.51 -21.57 -20.27
N SER A 33 5.26 -21.14 -21.28
CA SER A 33 5.68 -21.99 -22.41
C SER A 33 7.14 -22.41 -22.21
N GLY A 34 7.36 -23.68 -21.80
CA GLY A 34 8.71 -24.18 -21.51
C GLY A 34 8.75 -25.65 -21.12
N PHE A 35 9.92 -26.16 -20.78
CA PHE A 35 10.10 -27.53 -20.26
C PHE A 35 11.27 -27.60 -19.28
N ALA A 36 11.21 -28.51 -18.31
CA ALA A 36 12.34 -28.87 -17.46
C ALA A 36 13.01 -30.11 -18.05
N ALA A 37 14.34 -30.15 -18.08
CA ALA A 37 15.09 -31.28 -18.62
C ALA A 37 16.39 -31.51 -17.83
N ARG A 38 16.84 -32.77 -17.77
CA ARG A 38 18.18 -33.14 -17.29
C ARG A 38 19.17 -32.97 -18.44
N LEU A 39 20.00 -31.93 -18.34
CA LEU A 39 20.98 -31.53 -19.34
C LEU A 39 22.36 -31.42 -18.70
N SER A 40 23.41 -31.73 -19.45
CA SER A 40 24.76 -31.25 -19.12
C SER A 40 24.89 -29.74 -19.37
N ALA A 41 25.91 -29.11 -18.79
CA ALA A 41 26.16 -27.67 -18.96
C ALA A 41 26.35 -27.28 -20.44
N ASP A 42 27.06 -28.10 -21.22
CA ASP A 42 27.30 -27.86 -22.63
C ASP A 42 26.01 -27.98 -23.45
N GLU A 43 25.16 -28.96 -23.14
CA GLU A 43 23.85 -29.13 -23.78
C GLU A 43 22.90 -27.97 -23.46
N ALA A 44 22.89 -27.51 -22.21
CA ALA A 44 22.13 -26.34 -21.79
C ALA A 44 22.60 -25.07 -22.53
N HIS A 45 23.91 -24.90 -22.71
CA HIS A 45 24.48 -23.79 -23.47
C HIS A 45 24.08 -23.81 -24.96
N LEU A 46 24.11 -24.99 -25.58
CA LEU A 46 23.68 -25.16 -26.97
C LEU A 46 22.18 -24.91 -27.16
N ILE A 47 21.35 -25.25 -26.17
CA ILE A 47 19.91 -24.98 -26.20
C ILE A 47 19.64 -23.49 -25.99
N ALA A 48 20.37 -22.82 -25.11
CA ALA A 48 20.24 -21.38 -24.86
C ALA A 48 20.50 -20.53 -26.12
N GLN A 49 21.33 -21.02 -27.04
CA GLN A 49 21.61 -20.35 -28.31
C GLN A 49 20.55 -20.60 -29.40
N ARG A 50 19.53 -21.44 -29.16
CA ARG A 50 18.53 -21.76 -30.19
C ARG A 50 17.50 -20.64 -30.35
N PRO A 51 17.16 -20.24 -31.60
CA PRO A 51 16.11 -19.27 -31.86
C PRO A 51 14.77 -19.70 -31.25
N GLY A 52 14.20 -18.87 -30.38
CA GLY A 52 12.94 -19.14 -29.67
C GLY A 52 13.11 -19.69 -28.25
N VAL A 53 14.34 -19.97 -27.80
CA VAL A 53 14.65 -20.25 -26.40
C VAL A 53 14.96 -18.92 -25.72
N VAL A 54 14.08 -18.49 -24.82
CA VAL A 54 14.19 -17.19 -24.13
C VAL A 54 15.26 -17.24 -23.03
N SER A 55 15.37 -18.37 -22.32
CA SER A 55 16.39 -18.61 -21.30
C SER A 55 16.53 -20.11 -21.00
N VAL A 56 17.67 -20.52 -20.43
CA VAL A 56 17.92 -21.87 -19.90
C VAL A 56 18.61 -21.71 -18.55
N PHE A 57 18.11 -22.40 -17.51
CA PHE A 57 18.70 -22.37 -16.17
C PHE A 57 18.46 -23.69 -15.41
N PRO A 58 19.30 -24.00 -14.40
CA PRO A 58 19.17 -25.24 -13.61
C PRO A 58 17.93 -25.27 -12.68
N ASP A 59 17.45 -26.47 -12.38
CA ASP A 59 16.29 -26.76 -11.50
C ASP A 59 16.65 -26.58 -9.99
N PRO A 60 15.94 -25.74 -9.20
CA PRO A 60 16.29 -25.48 -7.81
C PRO A 60 15.78 -26.52 -6.78
N ILE A 61 16.55 -26.77 -5.72
CA ILE A 61 16.17 -27.61 -4.56
C ILE A 61 16.04 -26.73 -3.30
N PHE A 62 14.96 -26.86 -2.54
CA PHE A 62 14.63 -26.02 -1.37
C PHE A 62 14.90 -26.72 -0.04
N SER A 63 15.36 -25.96 0.98
CA SER A 63 15.45 -26.40 2.38
C SER A 63 14.90 -25.31 3.33
N ASP A 64 14.42 -25.72 4.51
CA ASP A 64 13.75 -24.85 5.49
C ASP A 64 14.68 -23.74 6.01
N TYR A 65 14.20 -22.50 5.95
CA TYR A 65 14.95 -21.30 6.29
C TYR A 65 14.61 -20.80 7.70
N ASN A 66 15.45 -21.18 8.68
CA ASN A 66 15.63 -20.39 9.90
C ASN A 66 16.62 -19.27 9.59
N SER A 67 16.24 -17.98 9.66
CA SER A 67 17.26 -16.92 9.61
C SER A 67 16.99 -15.69 10.47
N SER A 68 18.02 -15.40 11.25
CA SER A 68 18.25 -14.22 12.08
C SER A 68 19.29 -13.29 11.43
N SER A 69 19.43 -13.30 10.11
CA SER A 69 20.40 -12.47 9.38
C SER A 69 19.70 -11.60 8.34
N TYR A 70 19.25 -10.42 8.76
CA TYR A 70 18.77 -9.36 7.86
C TYR A 70 19.92 -8.95 6.92
N ALA A 71 19.63 -8.91 5.62
CA ALA A 71 20.55 -8.37 4.61
C ALA A 71 20.66 -6.85 4.78
N SER A 72 21.90 -6.34 4.77
CA SER A 72 22.35 -4.93 4.67
C SER A 72 21.34 -3.81 5.03
N ASP A 73 21.55 -3.16 6.17
CA ASP A 73 20.78 -2.05 6.78
C ASP A 73 20.86 -0.68 6.05
N ASP A 74 20.91 -0.68 4.71
CA ASP A 74 21.32 0.49 3.92
C ASP A 74 20.29 1.01 2.91
N THR A 75 19.09 0.43 2.83
CA THR A 75 17.99 1.00 2.01
C THR A 75 17.43 2.27 2.64
N ILE A 76 17.05 3.24 1.81
CA ILE A 76 16.48 4.52 2.19
C ILE A 76 15.05 4.60 1.66
N ILE A 77 14.08 4.73 2.58
CA ILE A 77 12.68 4.93 2.26
C ILE A 77 12.35 6.42 2.41
N GLY A 78 11.97 7.05 1.31
CA GLY A 78 11.45 8.41 1.29
C GLY A 78 9.95 8.41 1.57
N ILE A 79 9.49 9.28 2.46
CA ILE A 79 8.07 9.44 2.84
C ILE A 79 7.62 10.85 2.45
N LEU A 80 6.65 10.96 1.53
CA LEU A 80 6.02 12.22 1.16
C LEU A 80 4.67 12.33 1.88
N ASP A 81 4.63 13.11 2.95
CA ASP A 81 3.48 13.16 3.86
C ASP A 81 3.43 14.48 4.68
N SER A 82 2.87 14.46 5.90
CA SER A 82 2.72 15.59 6.83
C SER A 82 3.96 15.91 7.68
N GLY A 83 5.01 15.08 7.62
CA GLY A 83 6.25 15.25 8.38
C GLY A 83 6.62 13.99 9.19
N ILE A 84 7.49 14.13 10.20
CA ILE A 84 7.76 13.06 11.18
C ILE A 84 8.05 13.58 12.59
N TRP A 85 7.80 12.74 13.61
CA TRP A 85 8.26 12.93 14.99
C TRP A 85 9.59 12.18 15.24
N PRO A 86 10.72 12.87 15.55
CA PRO A 86 12.03 12.21 15.62
C PRO A 86 12.35 11.54 16.97
N ASP A 87 12.95 10.34 16.95
CA ASP A 87 13.67 9.69 18.06
C ASP A 87 14.84 8.79 17.56
N SER A 88 15.73 8.36 18.46
CA SER A 88 17.19 8.30 18.29
C SER A 88 17.87 6.92 18.07
N ASP A 89 19.11 7.05 17.58
CA ASP A 89 20.24 6.11 17.36
C ASP A 89 20.15 4.92 16.38
N MET A 90 21.18 4.83 15.52
CA MET A 90 21.45 3.74 14.55
C MET A 90 22.95 3.69 14.19
N THR A 91 23.33 2.81 13.25
CA THR A 91 24.64 2.79 12.57
C THR A 91 24.87 4.07 11.73
N PRO A 92 26.11 4.39 11.30
CA PRO A 92 26.40 5.60 10.51
C PRO A 92 25.55 5.70 9.23
N ILE A 93 25.29 6.93 8.78
CA ILE A 93 24.49 7.19 7.56
C ILE A 93 25.24 6.65 6.33
N PRO A 94 24.57 6.00 5.36
CA PRO A 94 25.22 5.52 4.14
C PRO A 94 25.93 6.65 3.39
N SER A 95 27.18 6.45 2.98
CA SER A 95 28.01 7.49 2.33
C SER A 95 27.47 7.97 0.98
N ARG A 96 26.54 7.22 0.38
CA ARG A 96 25.84 7.58 -0.86
C ARG A 96 24.72 8.60 -0.68
N TRP A 97 24.26 8.81 0.57
CA TRP A 97 23.18 9.74 0.88
C TRP A 97 23.61 11.18 0.62
N LYS A 98 22.79 11.93 -0.13
CA LYS A 98 23.08 13.33 -0.50
C LYS A 98 22.09 14.34 0.06
N GLY A 99 21.01 13.87 0.67
CA GLY A 99 19.98 14.74 1.22
C GLY A 99 20.42 15.50 2.45
N ILE A 100 19.66 16.54 2.74
CA ILE A 100 19.92 17.46 3.85
C ILE A 100 18.91 17.24 4.98
N CYS A 101 19.27 17.74 6.15
CA CYS A 101 18.31 17.98 7.21
C CYS A 101 18.02 19.48 7.29
N MET A 102 16.77 19.86 7.02
CA MET A 102 16.28 21.21 7.34
C MET A 102 16.00 21.28 8.84
N GLU A 103 17.08 21.42 9.61
CA GLU A 103 17.03 21.54 11.06
C GLU A 103 16.30 22.81 11.50
N GLY A 104 15.61 22.73 12.63
CA GLY A 104 14.93 23.85 13.25
C GLY A 104 15.00 23.77 14.78
N PRO A 105 14.55 24.79 15.52
CA PRO A 105 14.59 24.81 16.99
C PRO A 105 13.98 23.54 17.61
N ASP A 106 12.95 23.00 16.95
CA ASP A 106 12.23 21.82 17.38
C ASP A 106 12.48 20.60 16.48
N PHE A 107 13.50 20.54 15.62
CA PHE A 107 13.68 19.36 14.75
C PHE A 107 15.13 19.13 14.35
N ASN A 108 15.63 17.92 14.62
CA ASN A 108 16.95 17.47 14.17
C ASN A 108 16.86 16.06 13.60
N CYS A 109 17.60 15.83 12.51
CA CYS A 109 17.79 14.50 11.96
C CYS A 109 18.70 13.67 12.86
N ASN A 110 18.68 12.36 12.64
CA ASN A 110 19.53 11.44 13.33
C ASN A 110 19.94 10.31 12.37
N ARG A 111 20.45 9.22 12.92
CA ARG A 111 20.90 8.09 12.09
C ARG A 111 19.73 7.26 11.53
N LYS A 112 18.53 7.34 12.11
CA LYS A 112 17.33 6.70 11.55
C LYS A 112 16.66 7.60 10.51
N ILE A 113 16.42 8.85 10.87
CA ILE A 113 15.82 9.89 10.03
C ILE A 113 16.98 10.71 9.48
N ILE A 114 17.47 10.34 8.30
CA ILE A 114 18.72 10.86 7.75
C ILE A 114 18.54 12.12 6.89
N GLY A 115 17.29 12.40 6.52
CA GLY A 115 16.89 13.54 5.70
C GLY A 115 15.51 14.05 6.09
N ALA A 116 15.35 15.35 6.07
CA ALA A 116 14.08 15.99 6.34
C ALA A 116 13.98 17.33 5.62
N ARG A 117 12.96 17.48 4.78
CA ARG A 117 12.69 18.69 4.00
C ARG A 117 11.22 19.09 4.14
N VAL A 118 10.95 20.37 3.98
CA VAL A 118 9.59 20.93 3.99
C VAL A 118 9.34 21.73 2.71
N TYR A 119 8.17 21.53 2.12
CA TYR A 119 7.73 22.18 0.90
C TYR A 119 6.42 22.89 1.18
N ASN A 120 6.49 24.21 1.31
CA ASN A 120 5.32 25.03 1.53
C ASN A 120 4.65 25.37 0.21
N ASP A 121 3.33 25.25 0.18
CA ASP A 121 2.51 25.77 -0.92
C ASP A 121 2.73 27.30 -1.06
N PRO A 122 3.24 27.77 -2.22
CA PRO A 122 3.45 29.20 -2.48
C PRO A 122 2.18 30.06 -2.38
N GLN A 123 1.01 29.45 -2.56
CA GLN A 123 -0.30 30.12 -2.45
C GLN A 123 -0.98 29.88 -1.10
N GLY A 124 -0.35 29.11 -0.21
CA GLY A 124 -0.87 28.81 1.12
C GLY A 124 -0.66 29.94 2.13
N PRO A 125 -1.33 29.88 3.29
CA PRO A 125 -1.17 30.88 4.34
C PRO A 125 0.29 30.97 4.84
N THR A 126 0.76 32.20 5.11
CA THR A 126 2.15 32.53 5.46
C THR A 126 2.56 32.16 6.89
N THR A 127 1.62 31.69 7.72
CA THR A 127 1.82 31.36 9.13
C THR A 127 2.31 29.93 9.37
N LYS A 128 2.84 29.25 8.34
CA LYS A 128 3.24 27.85 8.41
C LYS A 128 4.56 27.67 9.17
N SER A 129 4.60 26.62 9.98
CA SER A 129 5.82 26.08 10.55
C SER A 129 6.76 25.65 9.42
N ASN A 130 7.90 26.33 9.25
CA ASN A 130 8.97 25.96 8.31
C ASN A 130 9.77 24.74 8.79
N SER A 131 9.12 23.84 9.52
CA SER A 131 9.72 22.65 10.10
C SER A 131 9.22 21.38 9.41
N PRO A 132 10.10 20.39 9.16
CA PRO A 132 9.70 19.05 8.76
C PRO A 132 8.94 18.25 9.84
N ARG A 133 8.78 18.82 11.04
CA ARG A 133 8.03 18.22 12.14
C ARG A 133 6.58 17.93 11.74
N ASP A 134 6.12 16.75 12.12
CA ASP A 134 4.73 16.35 11.97
C ASP A 134 3.83 17.03 13.02
N GLU A 135 2.82 17.74 12.54
CA GLU A 135 1.80 18.40 13.37
C GLU A 135 0.43 17.70 13.26
N ASP A 136 0.31 16.74 12.34
CA ASP A 136 -0.93 16.01 12.06
C ASP A 136 -0.91 14.60 12.70
N GLY A 137 0.22 13.89 12.56
CA GLY A 137 0.42 12.53 13.08
C GLY A 137 0.43 11.47 11.98
N HIS A 138 -0.23 11.71 10.85
CA HIS A 138 -0.32 10.75 9.75
C HIS A 138 1.07 10.36 9.20
N GLY A 139 1.94 11.32 8.91
CA GLY A 139 3.29 11.07 8.39
C GLY A 139 4.17 10.28 9.36
N THR A 140 4.04 10.52 10.66
CA THR A 140 4.72 9.75 11.71
C THR A 140 4.23 8.30 11.74
N HIS A 141 2.91 8.10 11.71
CA HIS A 141 2.28 6.77 11.72
C HIS A 141 2.77 5.92 10.55
N VAL A 142 2.80 6.53 9.37
CA VAL A 142 3.23 5.92 8.11
C VAL A 142 4.71 5.57 8.12
N ALA A 143 5.57 6.52 8.50
CA ALA A 143 7.00 6.32 8.52
C ALA A 143 7.40 5.18 9.47
N VAL A 144 6.71 5.07 10.62
CA VAL A 144 6.90 3.98 11.59
C VAL A 144 6.33 2.66 11.08
N THR A 145 5.20 2.66 10.36
CA THR A 145 4.69 1.44 9.72
C THR A 145 5.67 0.90 8.67
N ALA A 146 6.33 1.78 7.89
CA ALA A 146 7.28 1.38 6.87
C ALA A 146 8.60 0.87 7.45
N ALA A 147 9.19 1.62 8.40
CA ALA A 147 10.56 1.36 8.87
C ALA A 147 10.74 1.59 10.38
N GLY A 148 9.69 1.67 11.18
CA GLY A 148 9.79 1.79 12.63
C GLY A 148 10.66 0.71 13.26
N ARG A 149 11.49 1.10 14.23
CA ARG A 149 12.24 0.14 15.05
C ARG A 149 11.28 -0.66 15.93
N ALA A 150 11.73 -1.82 16.39
CA ALA A 150 10.97 -2.60 17.36
C ALA A 150 10.87 -1.82 18.68
N VAL A 151 9.66 -1.50 19.11
CA VAL A 151 9.38 -0.86 20.40
C VAL A 151 8.43 -1.77 21.18
N GLN A 152 8.85 -2.20 22.36
CA GLN A 152 8.10 -3.12 23.21
C GLN A 152 7.08 -2.37 24.08
N SER A 153 6.07 -3.10 24.55
CA SER A 153 5.07 -2.61 25.52
C SER A 153 4.31 -1.38 25.03
N VAL A 154 4.02 -1.33 23.73
CA VAL A 154 3.23 -0.27 23.12
C VAL A 154 1.77 -0.67 23.11
N SER A 155 0.89 0.31 23.23
CA SER A 155 -0.56 0.11 23.12
C SER A 155 -1.24 1.45 22.84
N TYR A 156 -2.46 1.39 22.34
CA TYR A 156 -3.35 2.54 22.30
C TYR A 156 -4.32 2.46 23.48
N HIS A 157 -3.94 3.08 24.61
CA HIS A 157 -4.68 3.00 25.88
C HIS A 157 -5.00 1.55 26.33
N GLY A 158 -4.03 0.63 26.16
CA GLY A 158 -4.18 -0.79 26.47
C GLY A 158 -4.68 -1.66 25.32
N LEU A 159 -5.19 -1.07 24.23
CA LEU A 159 -5.56 -1.78 23.01
C LEU A 159 -4.32 -2.13 22.17
N ALA A 160 -4.39 -3.27 21.47
CA ALA A 160 -3.30 -3.80 20.65
C ALA A 160 -1.94 -3.88 21.36
N ASN A 161 -1.95 -4.23 22.66
CA ASN A 161 -0.73 -4.32 23.46
C ASN A 161 0.26 -5.32 22.86
N GLY A 162 1.49 -4.87 22.59
CA GLY A 162 2.52 -5.72 22.01
C GLY A 162 3.82 -5.01 21.72
N THR A 163 4.55 -5.54 20.73
CA THR A 163 5.75 -4.92 20.18
C THR A 163 5.42 -4.38 18.78
N ALA A 164 5.47 -3.06 18.59
CA ALA A 164 5.35 -2.46 17.27
C ALA A 164 6.70 -2.52 16.54
N LYS A 165 6.67 -2.83 15.24
CA LYS A 165 7.84 -2.95 14.37
C LYS A 165 7.39 -2.67 12.94
N GLY A 166 8.11 -1.79 12.22
CA GLY A 166 7.82 -1.50 10.83
C GLY A 166 8.21 -2.65 9.89
N GLY A 167 7.79 -2.55 8.62
CA GLY A 167 8.06 -3.56 7.59
C GLY A 167 9.56 -3.78 7.31
N SER A 168 10.36 -2.70 7.33
CA SER A 168 11.83 -2.75 7.21
C SER A 168 12.54 -1.90 8.27
N PRO A 169 12.70 -2.42 9.50
CA PRO A 169 13.27 -1.66 10.62
C PRO A 169 14.72 -1.22 10.44
N GLY A 170 15.48 -1.93 9.60
CA GLY A 170 16.87 -1.61 9.25
C GLY A 170 17.00 -0.48 8.23
N SER A 171 15.95 -0.15 7.47
CA SER A 171 16.02 0.92 6.46
C SER A 171 16.05 2.31 7.08
N ARG A 172 16.68 3.28 6.40
CA ARG A 172 16.67 4.68 6.80
C ARG A 172 15.41 5.39 6.30
N ILE A 173 15.05 6.49 6.95
CA ILE A 173 13.89 7.30 6.59
C ILE A 173 14.39 8.67 6.11
N ALA A 174 13.87 9.12 4.97
CA ALA A 174 13.99 10.49 4.51
C ALA A 174 12.58 11.08 4.37
N VAL A 175 12.35 12.26 4.95
CA VAL A 175 10.99 12.83 5.03
C VAL A 175 10.89 14.08 4.17
N TYR A 176 9.83 14.13 3.37
CA TYR A 176 9.51 15.23 2.49
C TYR A 176 8.12 15.72 2.84
N LYS A 177 8.03 16.72 3.71
CA LYS A 177 6.75 17.29 4.15
C LYS A 177 6.15 18.13 3.02
N VAL A 178 5.16 17.57 2.34
CA VAL A 178 4.45 18.19 1.20
C VAL A 178 2.99 18.49 1.51
N CYS A 179 2.49 17.94 2.61
CA CYS A 179 1.11 18.08 3.05
C CYS A 179 0.97 19.04 4.22
N SER A 180 -0.19 19.69 4.25
CA SER A 180 -0.67 20.49 5.37
C SER A 180 -2.14 20.18 5.63
N VAL A 181 -2.72 20.76 6.68
CA VAL A 181 -4.16 20.64 6.98
C VAL A 181 -5.09 21.06 5.83
N PHE A 182 -4.58 21.80 4.85
CA PHE A 182 -5.32 22.24 3.65
C PHE A 182 -5.12 21.32 2.44
N GLY A 183 -4.45 20.18 2.62
CA GLY A 183 -4.04 19.28 1.55
C GLY A 183 -2.60 19.50 1.10
N CYS A 184 -2.28 18.93 -0.06
CA CYS A 184 -0.92 18.80 -0.58
C CYS A 184 -0.85 19.36 -2.00
N ALA A 185 -0.03 20.38 -2.22
CA ALA A 185 0.05 21.05 -3.52
C ALA A 185 0.88 20.22 -4.51
N GLY A 186 0.38 20.05 -5.74
CA GLY A 186 1.09 19.30 -6.79
C GLY A 186 2.51 19.84 -7.10
N SER A 187 2.71 21.16 -6.99
CA SER A 187 4.03 21.79 -7.12
C SER A 187 5.00 21.36 -6.01
N SER A 188 4.51 21.24 -4.77
CA SER A 188 5.30 20.78 -3.62
C SER A 188 5.65 19.29 -3.77
N ILE A 189 4.71 18.49 -4.27
CA ILE A 189 4.91 17.07 -4.57
C ILE A 189 6.03 16.90 -5.63
N LEU A 190 5.96 17.63 -6.75
CA LEU A 190 6.98 17.55 -7.79
C LEU A 190 8.36 18.00 -7.30
N ALA A 191 8.44 19.07 -6.50
CA ALA A 191 9.71 19.51 -5.90
C ALA A 191 10.30 18.45 -4.96
N ALA A 192 9.46 17.77 -4.17
CA ALA A 192 9.88 16.67 -3.31
C ALA A 192 10.36 15.45 -4.12
N PHE A 193 9.70 15.11 -5.23
CA PHE A 193 10.17 14.04 -6.12
C PHE A 193 11.56 14.35 -6.68
N ASP A 194 11.78 15.59 -7.15
CA ASP A 194 13.06 16.01 -7.72
C ASP A 194 14.20 15.91 -6.69
N ASP A 195 13.98 16.45 -5.49
CA ASP A 195 14.94 16.33 -4.38
C ASP A 195 15.13 14.86 -3.96
N ALA A 196 14.08 14.03 -3.88
CA ALA A 196 14.19 12.62 -3.49
C ALA A 196 15.04 11.80 -4.47
N ILE A 197 14.90 12.09 -5.77
CA ILE A 197 15.75 11.51 -6.83
C ILE A 197 17.20 11.95 -6.65
N ALA A 198 17.44 13.25 -6.44
CA ALA A 198 18.78 13.80 -6.27
C ALA A 198 19.47 13.30 -4.98
N ASP A 199 18.70 13.14 -3.91
CA ASP A 199 19.15 12.70 -2.58
C ASP A 199 19.55 11.20 -2.58
N GLY A 200 19.04 10.42 -3.53
CA GLY A 200 19.36 9.00 -3.72
C GLY A 200 18.49 8.04 -2.92
N VAL A 201 17.20 8.36 -2.76
CA VAL A 201 16.19 7.48 -2.14
C VAL A 201 15.99 6.21 -2.97
N ASP A 202 15.76 5.05 -2.35
CA ASP A 202 15.52 3.79 -3.10
C ASP A 202 14.04 3.49 -3.32
N ILE A 203 13.23 3.69 -2.27
CA ILE A 203 11.79 3.44 -2.26
C ILE A 203 11.10 4.75 -1.85
N LEU A 204 10.13 5.21 -2.64
CA LEU A 204 9.36 6.40 -2.33
C LEU A 204 7.91 6.01 -2.03
N SER A 205 7.43 6.35 -0.85
CA SER A 205 6.08 6.07 -0.36
C SER A 205 5.24 7.34 -0.43
N LEU A 206 4.16 7.32 -1.19
CA LEU A 206 3.21 8.43 -1.33
C LEU A 206 1.81 7.99 -0.95
N LEU A 207 1.13 8.77 -0.11
CA LEU A 207 -0.17 8.42 0.46
C LEU A 207 -1.29 9.35 0.03
N LEU A 208 -1.09 9.94 -1.14
CA LEU A 208 -1.94 10.95 -1.76
C LEU A 208 -2.34 10.43 -3.12
N GLY A 209 -3.48 10.88 -3.65
CA GLY A 209 -3.86 10.56 -5.01
C GLY A 209 -4.91 11.50 -5.54
N THR A 210 -4.85 11.76 -6.85
CA THR A 210 -5.86 12.48 -7.60
C THR A 210 -6.28 11.63 -8.80
N ILE A 211 -7.44 11.94 -9.40
CA ILE A 211 -8.13 11.08 -10.37
C ILE A 211 -7.74 11.30 -11.84
N GLU A 212 -6.77 12.17 -12.18
CA GLU A 212 -6.56 12.55 -13.58
C GLU A 212 -5.10 12.58 -14.09
N PHE A 213 -4.75 11.60 -14.95
CA PHE A 213 -3.43 11.38 -15.56
C PHE A 213 -2.74 12.57 -16.26
N LYS A 214 -3.49 13.47 -16.92
CA LYS A 214 -2.87 14.49 -17.81
C LYS A 214 -2.23 15.66 -17.05
N ILE A 215 -2.57 15.81 -15.77
CA ILE A 215 -2.08 16.89 -14.89
C ILE A 215 -1.75 16.30 -13.50
N ASP A 216 -1.48 14.99 -13.43
CA ASP A 216 -1.14 14.35 -12.17
C ASP A 216 0.36 14.52 -11.87
N ALA A 217 0.63 15.44 -10.94
CA ALA A 217 1.95 15.65 -10.36
C ALA A 217 2.57 14.35 -9.82
N ILE A 218 1.76 13.43 -9.29
CA ILE A 218 2.23 12.16 -8.75
C ILE A 218 2.67 11.24 -9.88
N ALA A 219 1.85 11.04 -10.92
CA ALA A 219 2.22 10.25 -12.08
C ALA A 219 3.50 10.76 -12.76
N ILE A 220 3.64 12.07 -12.95
CA ILE A 220 4.83 12.68 -13.58
C ILE A 220 6.07 12.49 -12.70
N GLY A 221 6.00 12.83 -11.41
CA GLY A 221 7.11 12.64 -10.48
C GLY A 221 7.51 11.17 -10.35
N ALA A 222 6.53 10.27 -10.29
CA ALA A 222 6.76 8.84 -10.21
C ALA A 222 7.42 8.28 -11.48
N PHE A 223 7.09 8.79 -12.66
CA PHE A 223 7.73 8.38 -13.91
C PHE A 223 9.24 8.67 -13.85
N HIS A 224 9.60 9.88 -13.43
CA HIS A 224 11.01 10.28 -13.30
C HIS A 224 11.74 9.50 -12.22
N ALA A 225 11.09 9.23 -11.08
CA ALA A 225 11.68 8.42 -10.01
C ALA A 225 11.94 6.98 -10.47
N VAL A 226 10.97 6.36 -11.15
CA VAL A 226 11.10 4.99 -11.70
C VAL A 226 12.16 4.93 -12.79
N ALA A 227 12.22 5.94 -13.66
CA ALA A 227 13.26 6.04 -14.68
C ALA A 227 14.67 6.18 -14.08
N ASN A 228 14.79 6.69 -12.85
CA ASN A 228 16.04 6.75 -12.07
C ASN A 228 16.24 5.54 -11.14
N GLY A 229 15.44 4.47 -11.29
CA GLY A 229 15.63 3.21 -10.59
C GLY A 229 15.01 3.15 -9.19
N MET A 230 14.15 4.11 -8.83
CA MET A 230 13.43 4.14 -7.56
C MET A 230 12.09 3.41 -7.66
N THR A 231 11.72 2.63 -6.65
CA THR A 231 10.36 2.04 -6.58
C THR A 231 9.41 3.05 -5.96
N VAL A 232 8.32 3.37 -6.65
CA VAL A 232 7.28 4.28 -6.15
C VAL A 232 6.05 3.48 -5.74
N VAL A 233 5.67 3.59 -4.47
CA VAL A 233 4.53 2.91 -3.86
C VAL A 233 3.48 3.96 -3.50
N CYS A 234 2.26 3.79 -4.00
CA CYS A 234 1.15 4.69 -3.73
C CYS A 234 -0.08 3.98 -3.18
N SER A 235 -0.84 4.65 -2.32
CA SER A 235 -2.17 4.21 -1.90
C SER A 235 -3.18 4.20 -3.06
N ALA A 236 -4.08 3.21 -3.11
CA ALA A 236 -5.16 3.16 -4.09
C ALA A 236 -6.28 4.21 -3.87
N GLY A 237 -6.28 4.86 -2.70
CA GLY A 237 -7.31 5.81 -2.29
C GLY A 237 -8.45 5.13 -1.52
N ASN A 238 -9.20 5.93 -0.77
CA ASN A 238 -10.29 5.45 0.11
C ASN A 238 -11.68 5.76 -0.46
N GLY A 239 -11.78 6.08 -1.75
CA GLY A 239 -13.04 6.47 -2.42
C GLY A 239 -13.92 5.32 -2.90
N GLY A 240 -13.54 4.07 -2.61
CA GLY A 240 -14.35 2.90 -2.92
C GLY A 240 -15.66 2.86 -2.11
N PRO A 241 -16.58 1.91 -2.40
CA PRO A 241 -16.44 0.76 -3.30
C PRO A 241 -16.94 1.01 -4.74
N SER A 242 -17.16 2.27 -5.13
CA SER A 242 -17.64 2.60 -6.47
C SER A 242 -16.61 2.23 -7.55
N LEU A 243 -17.07 1.73 -8.70
CA LEU A 243 -16.21 1.42 -9.84
C LEU A 243 -15.44 2.67 -10.32
N GLY A 244 -14.15 2.51 -10.64
CA GLY A 244 -13.31 3.60 -11.13
C GLY A 244 -12.89 4.62 -10.06
N SER A 245 -12.99 4.28 -8.77
CA SER A 245 -12.60 5.14 -7.64
C SER A 245 -11.10 5.11 -7.29
N VAL A 246 -10.33 4.23 -7.93
CA VAL A 246 -8.88 4.13 -7.71
C VAL A 246 -8.16 5.37 -8.19
N VAL A 247 -7.16 5.77 -7.43
CA VAL A 247 -6.19 6.81 -7.80
C VAL A 247 -4.79 6.20 -7.90
N ASN A 248 -3.85 6.95 -8.49
CA ASN A 248 -2.47 6.50 -8.68
C ASN A 248 -2.36 5.24 -9.57
N ASP A 249 -3.17 5.13 -10.60
CA ASP A 249 -3.28 3.99 -11.49
C ASP A 249 -2.21 3.95 -12.60
N ALA A 250 -1.22 4.87 -12.56
CA ALA A 250 -0.13 4.90 -13.51
C ALA A 250 0.64 3.56 -13.58
N PRO A 251 0.98 3.06 -14.78
CA PRO A 251 1.61 1.75 -14.93
C PRO A 251 3.01 1.63 -14.33
N TRP A 252 3.68 2.73 -13.97
CA TRP A 252 4.98 2.72 -13.29
C TRP A 252 4.85 2.85 -11.77
N ILE A 253 3.65 3.12 -11.24
CA ILE A 253 3.36 3.16 -9.81
C ILE A 253 2.95 1.75 -9.33
N LEU A 254 3.40 1.37 -8.13
CA LEU A 254 2.90 0.21 -7.39
C LEU A 254 1.76 0.66 -6.45
N THR A 255 0.51 0.34 -6.81
CA THR A 255 -0.72 0.87 -6.18
C THR A 255 -1.33 -0.13 -5.20
N ILE A 256 -1.56 0.30 -3.97
CA ILE A 256 -1.83 -0.62 -2.84
C ILE A 256 -3.28 -0.50 -2.34
N ALA A 257 -4.00 -1.62 -2.35
CA ALA A 257 -5.29 -1.78 -1.68
C ALA A 257 -5.13 -2.13 -0.20
N THR A 258 -6.23 -1.97 0.54
CA THR A 258 -6.29 -2.32 1.96
C THR A 258 -7.03 -3.64 2.16
N THR A 259 -6.44 -4.49 3.00
CA THR A 259 -7.10 -5.64 3.62
C THR A 259 -7.21 -5.42 5.12
N THR A 260 -8.11 -6.19 5.72
CA THR A 260 -8.25 -6.29 7.17
C THR A 260 -7.28 -7.35 7.72
N ILE A 261 -7.22 -7.44 9.04
CA ILE A 261 -6.48 -8.48 9.76
C ILE A 261 -7.44 -9.35 10.56
N ASP A 262 -6.93 -10.42 11.18
CA ASP A 262 -7.69 -11.33 12.03
C ASP A 262 -7.99 -10.77 13.43
N ARG A 263 -7.51 -9.56 13.73
CA ARG A 263 -7.81 -8.81 14.94
C ARG A 263 -9.01 -7.88 14.71
N ASP A 264 -9.82 -7.74 15.74
CA ASP A 264 -10.99 -6.87 15.78
C ASP A 264 -11.10 -6.13 17.12
N PHE A 265 -11.76 -4.97 17.13
CA PHE A 265 -12.03 -4.17 18.33
C PHE A 265 -13.52 -4.16 18.67
N GLU A 266 -13.88 -5.02 19.62
CA GLU A 266 -15.26 -5.20 20.06
C GLU A 266 -15.69 -4.10 21.07
N SER A 267 -16.87 -3.54 20.85
CA SER A 267 -17.60 -2.63 21.76
C SER A 267 -19.02 -3.16 22.00
N ASP A 268 -19.12 -4.25 22.75
CA ASP A 268 -20.38 -4.96 23.01
C ASP A 268 -21.37 -4.15 23.87
N VAL A 269 -22.65 -4.24 23.53
CA VAL A 269 -23.76 -3.68 24.31
C VAL A 269 -24.47 -4.79 25.08
N VAL A 270 -24.45 -4.69 26.41
CA VAL A 270 -25.19 -5.61 27.30
C VAL A 270 -26.55 -5.00 27.61
N MET A 271 -27.62 -5.71 27.26
CA MET A 271 -29.01 -5.32 27.51
C MET A 271 -29.47 -5.75 28.92
N GLY A 272 -30.56 -5.13 29.42
CA GLY A 272 -31.09 -5.43 30.75
C GLY A 272 -31.58 -6.87 30.95
N ASP A 273 -31.93 -7.56 29.86
CA ASP A 273 -32.29 -8.99 29.82
C ASP A 273 -31.06 -9.92 29.71
N LYS A 274 -29.84 -9.35 29.77
CA LYS A 274 -28.54 -10.01 29.58
C LYS A 274 -28.24 -10.41 28.13
N THR A 275 -29.05 -10.00 27.16
CA THR A 275 -28.70 -10.15 25.75
C THR A 275 -27.47 -9.30 25.44
N VAL A 276 -26.48 -9.87 24.76
CA VAL A 276 -25.27 -9.16 24.32
C VAL A 276 -25.39 -8.90 22.82
N ILE A 277 -25.38 -7.63 22.45
CA ILE A 277 -25.30 -7.18 21.07
C ILE A 277 -23.83 -6.92 20.77
N LYS A 278 -23.28 -7.70 19.84
CA LYS A 278 -21.93 -7.48 19.32
C LYS A 278 -21.89 -6.19 18.50
N GLY A 279 -20.90 -5.38 18.77
CA GLY A 279 -20.62 -4.16 18.00
C GLY A 279 -19.14 -3.85 18.00
N GLU A 280 -18.76 -2.87 17.21
CA GLU A 280 -17.37 -2.48 16.95
C GLU A 280 -17.25 -0.96 17.19
N ALA A 281 -16.21 -0.54 17.91
CA ALA A 281 -15.82 0.86 18.09
C ALA A 281 -14.62 0.94 19.04
N ILE A 282 -13.79 1.97 18.88
CA ILE A 282 -12.76 2.31 19.85
C ILE A 282 -13.27 3.48 20.70
N ASN A 283 -13.69 3.18 21.93
CA ASN A 283 -14.06 4.19 22.93
C ASN A 283 -13.44 3.89 24.29
N PHE A 284 -13.10 4.96 25.01
CA PHE A 284 -12.46 4.95 26.33
C PHE A 284 -13.40 5.54 27.40
N ALA A 285 -14.70 5.42 27.16
CA ALA A 285 -15.72 6.02 28.00
C ALA A 285 -15.74 5.41 29.39
N ASN A 286 -15.78 6.27 30.41
CA ASN A 286 -15.92 5.83 31.79
C ASN A 286 -17.39 5.70 32.18
N ILE A 287 -18.13 4.82 31.48
CA ILE A 287 -19.53 4.50 31.81
C ILE A 287 -19.62 3.21 32.63
N GLN A 288 -20.72 3.06 33.37
CA GLN A 288 -20.98 1.81 34.08
C GLN A 288 -21.17 0.66 33.08
N LYS A 289 -20.41 -0.43 33.29
CA LYS A 289 -20.49 -1.65 32.46
C LYS A 289 -21.73 -2.51 32.71
N SER A 290 -22.60 -2.08 33.61
CA SER A 290 -23.91 -2.69 33.89
C SER A 290 -25.01 -1.98 33.08
N PRO A 291 -26.09 -2.68 32.69
CA PRO A 291 -27.19 -2.12 31.90
C PRO A 291 -28.07 -1.18 32.74
N VAL A 292 -27.54 -0.02 33.11
CA VAL A 292 -28.19 0.96 34.00
C VAL A 292 -28.75 2.17 33.26
N TYR A 293 -28.31 2.40 32.02
CA TYR A 293 -28.70 3.55 31.23
C TYR A 293 -29.93 3.22 30.36
N PRO A 294 -30.97 4.07 30.37
CA PRO A 294 -32.12 3.89 29.48
C PRO A 294 -31.74 4.04 28.01
N LEU A 295 -32.32 3.21 27.15
CA LEU A 295 -32.17 3.27 25.69
C LEU A 295 -33.34 4.04 25.06
N ILE A 296 -33.06 4.88 24.07
CA ILE A 296 -34.09 5.53 23.24
C ILE A 296 -33.73 5.45 21.76
N TYR A 297 -34.71 5.14 20.92
CA TYR A 297 -34.55 5.19 19.47
C TYR A 297 -34.69 6.63 18.95
N SER A 298 -33.78 7.07 18.08
CA SER A 298 -33.73 8.45 17.56
C SER A 298 -35.08 8.95 17.03
N LYS A 299 -35.83 8.09 16.35
CA LYS A 299 -37.17 8.41 15.81
C LYS A 299 -38.21 8.74 16.88
N ALA A 300 -38.04 8.22 18.10
CA ALA A 300 -38.88 8.54 19.26
C ALA A 300 -38.43 9.83 19.97
N ALA A 301 -37.18 10.28 19.76
CA ALA A 301 -36.62 11.51 20.31
C ALA A 301 -36.64 12.69 19.32
N LYS A 302 -37.37 12.57 18.20
CA LYS A 302 -37.28 13.50 17.07
C LYS A 302 -37.78 14.92 17.36
N LYS A 303 -37.02 15.90 16.86
CA LYS A 303 -37.40 17.30 16.68
C LYS A 303 -37.61 17.62 15.19
N ALA A 304 -36.76 17.07 14.32
CA ALA A 304 -36.83 17.14 12.84
C ALA A 304 -36.48 15.77 12.21
N ASN A 305 -36.06 15.71 10.93
CA ASN A 305 -35.65 14.44 10.24
C ASN A 305 -34.73 13.60 11.15
N ALA A 306 -35.22 12.45 11.61
CA ALA A 306 -34.85 11.88 12.91
C ALA A 306 -33.70 10.87 12.90
N ASN A 307 -32.55 11.25 12.34
CA ASN A 307 -31.40 10.35 12.21
C ASN A 307 -30.12 10.94 12.84
N CYS A 308 -30.26 11.55 14.03
CA CYS A 308 -29.13 12.06 14.83
C CYS A 308 -28.27 13.12 14.13
N TYR A 309 -28.80 13.78 13.10
CA TYR A 309 -28.19 14.97 12.50
C TYR A 309 -28.20 16.16 13.46
N PRO A 310 -27.33 17.17 13.25
CA PRO A 310 -27.39 18.42 13.98
C PRO A 310 -28.80 19.03 14.01
N ASP A 311 -29.27 19.40 15.20
CA ASP A 311 -30.62 19.95 15.47
C ASP A 311 -31.80 19.01 15.15
N SER A 312 -31.57 17.70 15.11
CA SER A 312 -32.61 16.71 14.81
C SER A 312 -33.31 16.12 16.02
N LEU A 313 -32.72 16.21 17.22
CA LEU A 313 -33.21 15.53 18.43
C LEU A 313 -33.71 16.49 19.50
N ASN A 314 -34.62 16.01 20.35
CA ASN A 314 -35.15 16.75 21.49
C ASN A 314 -34.31 16.49 22.74
N LYS A 315 -33.68 17.53 23.28
CA LYS A 315 -32.82 17.48 24.47
C LYS A 315 -33.45 16.71 25.64
N THR A 316 -34.69 17.02 26.01
CA THR A 316 -35.37 16.43 27.18
C THR A 316 -35.59 14.91 27.03
N LEU A 317 -35.62 14.41 25.79
CA LEU A 317 -35.76 12.99 25.51
C LEU A 317 -34.41 12.26 25.39
N VAL A 318 -33.32 12.98 25.14
CA VAL A 318 -31.96 12.44 24.94
C VAL A 318 -31.14 12.47 26.22
N GLU A 319 -31.29 13.52 27.04
CA GLU A 319 -30.48 13.73 28.24
C GLU A 319 -30.51 12.52 29.18
N GLY A 320 -29.33 12.00 29.52
CA GLY A 320 -29.17 10.84 30.40
C GLY A 320 -29.44 9.46 29.77
N ARG A 321 -29.64 9.38 28.44
CA ARG A 321 -29.96 8.13 27.73
C ARG A 321 -28.91 7.73 26.70
N ILE A 322 -28.86 6.43 26.40
CA ILE A 322 -28.16 5.91 25.23
C ILE A 322 -29.12 6.03 24.04
N VAL A 323 -28.64 6.61 22.94
CA VAL A 323 -29.47 6.84 21.74
C VAL A 323 -29.11 5.85 20.64
N LEU A 324 -30.11 5.15 20.11
CA LEU A 324 -29.99 4.32 18.92
C LEU A 324 -30.19 5.18 17.67
N CYS A 325 -29.15 5.33 16.85
CA CYS A 325 -29.10 6.13 15.63
C CYS A 325 -28.95 5.22 14.40
N GLU A 326 -29.51 5.62 13.26
CA GLU A 326 -29.30 4.95 11.95
C GLU A 326 -28.13 5.58 11.17
N TYR A 327 -27.34 6.44 11.84
CA TYR A 327 -26.24 7.20 11.28
C TYR A 327 -25.16 7.41 12.37
N VAL A 328 -23.92 7.57 11.92
CA VAL A 328 -22.69 7.42 12.71
C VAL A 328 -22.32 8.68 13.52
N ASP A 329 -22.88 9.85 13.19
CA ASP A 329 -22.54 11.10 13.88
C ASP A 329 -23.09 11.16 15.33
N SER A 330 -22.17 11.10 16.30
CA SER A 330 -22.45 11.11 17.73
C SER A 330 -22.48 12.52 18.35
N SER A 331 -22.10 13.55 17.59
CA SER A 331 -21.92 14.92 18.09
C SER A 331 -23.21 15.55 18.61
N GLU A 332 -24.34 15.36 17.91
CA GLU A 332 -25.65 15.84 18.32
C GLU A 332 -26.03 15.24 19.69
N VAL A 333 -25.92 13.91 19.84
CA VAL A 333 -26.31 13.21 21.07
C VAL A 333 -25.44 13.66 22.24
N GLN A 334 -24.13 13.81 22.01
CA GLN A 334 -23.20 14.33 23.02
C GLN A 334 -23.57 15.77 23.43
N SER A 335 -23.85 16.65 22.47
CA SER A 335 -24.20 18.06 22.74
C SER A 335 -25.49 18.22 23.56
N LEU A 336 -26.41 17.27 23.44
CA LEU A 336 -27.69 17.24 24.15
C LEU A 336 -27.63 16.58 25.53
N GLY A 337 -26.45 16.08 25.95
CA GLY A 337 -26.28 15.41 27.24
C GLY A 337 -26.70 13.94 27.24
N GLY A 338 -26.74 13.30 26.06
CA GLY A 338 -26.85 11.85 25.95
C GLY A 338 -25.61 11.17 26.56
N VAL A 339 -25.78 9.96 27.09
CA VAL A 339 -24.69 9.23 27.78
C VAL A 339 -23.93 8.29 26.86
N GLY A 340 -24.42 8.02 25.65
CA GLY A 340 -23.77 7.20 24.64
C GLY A 340 -24.64 7.01 23.39
N VAL A 341 -24.05 6.46 22.33
CA VAL A 341 -24.72 6.20 21.05
C VAL A 341 -24.54 4.74 20.64
N ILE A 342 -25.60 4.15 20.10
CA ILE A 342 -25.51 2.92 19.31
C ILE A 342 -25.87 3.32 17.89
N SER A 343 -24.89 3.27 16.99
CA SER A 343 -25.12 3.47 15.57
C SER A 343 -25.44 2.12 14.93
N VAL A 344 -26.53 2.04 14.18
CA VAL A 344 -26.85 0.88 13.35
C VAL A 344 -26.62 1.28 11.92
N ASP A 345 -25.57 0.74 11.32
CA ASP A 345 -25.27 0.95 9.91
C ASP A 345 -25.69 -0.29 9.09
N ASP A 346 -26.42 -0.02 8.02
CA ASP A 346 -26.81 -1.02 7.02
C ASP A 346 -25.67 -1.26 6.01
N MET A 347 -24.65 -0.39 5.98
CA MET A 347 -23.39 -0.62 5.27
C MET A 347 -22.53 -1.60 6.06
N THR A 348 -21.92 -2.55 5.37
CA THR A 348 -21.28 -3.71 5.99
C THR A 348 -19.91 -3.38 6.59
N ARG A 349 -19.59 -4.02 7.72
CA ARG A 349 -18.31 -4.09 8.46
C ARG A 349 -17.08 -3.64 7.65
N SER A 350 -16.43 -2.55 8.07
CA SER A 350 -15.22 -2.07 7.38
C SER A 350 -14.07 -1.61 8.28
N MET A 351 -14.34 -0.94 9.41
CA MET A 351 -13.32 -0.44 10.35
C MET A 351 -13.96 -0.04 11.69
N ALA A 352 -13.19 -0.09 12.79
CA ALA A 352 -13.64 0.43 14.08
C ALA A 352 -13.28 1.93 14.20
N ASP A 353 -14.29 2.80 14.21
CA ASP A 353 -14.07 4.23 14.39
C ASP A 353 -13.70 4.59 15.84
N THR A 354 -12.86 5.61 15.99
CA THR A 354 -12.42 6.11 17.30
C THR A 354 -13.30 7.26 17.77
N TYR A 355 -14.05 7.04 18.85
CA TYR A 355 -14.95 8.02 19.47
C TYR A 355 -14.37 8.67 20.73
N GLY A 356 -13.11 8.36 21.05
CA GLY A 356 -12.41 8.91 22.20
C GLY A 356 -13.13 8.59 23.51
N THR A 357 -13.42 9.61 24.32
CA THR A 357 -14.11 9.43 25.61
C THR A 357 -15.63 9.26 25.53
N PHE A 358 -16.25 9.46 24.36
CA PHE A 358 -17.69 9.30 24.22
C PHE A 358 -18.01 7.84 23.84
N PRO A 359 -18.86 7.13 24.60
CA PRO A 359 -19.17 5.74 24.30
C PRO A 359 -20.09 5.67 23.09
N THR A 360 -19.52 5.15 22.01
CA THR A 360 -20.26 4.79 20.81
C THR A 360 -20.01 3.32 20.51
N THR A 361 -21.05 2.62 20.10
CA THR A 361 -20.95 1.28 19.51
C THR A 361 -21.57 1.32 18.13
N GLU A 362 -20.90 0.75 17.14
CA GLU A 362 -21.47 0.51 15.82
C GLU A 362 -21.93 -0.93 15.69
N GLN A 363 -23.15 -1.13 15.20
CA GLN A 363 -23.73 -2.43 14.94
C GLN A 363 -23.95 -2.59 13.43
N PHE A 364 -23.30 -3.59 12.84
CA PHE A 364 -23.43 -3.93 11.43
C PHE A 364 -24.38 -5.11 11.22
N LYS A 365 -25.24 -5.04 10.20
CA LYS A 365 -26.18 -6.14 9.87
C LYS A 365 -25.54 -7.35 9.18
N ARG A 366 -24.28 -7.28 8.72
CA ARG A 366 -23.55 -8.42 8.10
C ARG A 366 -22.07 -8.42 8.50
N CYS A 367 -21.58 -9.59 8.90
CA CYS A 367 -20.14 -9.88 9.02
C CYS A 367 -19.54 -10.11 7.63
N CYS A 368 -18.40 -9.46 7.33
CA CYS A 368 -17.24 -9.90 6.51
C CYS A 368 -16.49 -8.70 5.89
N GLN A 369 -15.25 -8.94 5.43
CA GLN A 369 -14.17 -7.98 5.17
C GLN A 369 -13.90 -7.76 3.64
N GLY A 370 -13.57 -6.54 3.14
CA GLY A 370 -12.91 -6.24 1.82
C GLY A 370 -13.58 -5.25 0.80
N LEU A 371 -13.02 -4.89 -0.37
CA LEU A 371 -13.44 -3.75 -1.26
C LEU A 371 -13.35 -4.06 -2.79
N PHE A 372 -14.03 -3.36 -3.75
CA PHE A 372 -13.98 -3.60 -5.24
C PHE A 372 -13.57 -2.39 -6.14
N ILE A 373 -12.96 -2.58 -7.35
CA ILE A 373 -12.58 -1.55 -8.38
C ILE A 373 -12.85 -2.02 -9.85
N HIS A 374 -12.66 -1.19 -10.90
CA HIS A 374 -12.42 -1.61 -12.31
C HIS A 374 -11.70 -0.52 -13.15
N GLN A 375 -10.95 -0.98 -14.17
CA GLN A 375 -10.25 -0.30 -15.29
C GLN A 375 -8.75 -0.03 -15.07
N LEU A 376 -7.92 -0.73 -15.87
CA LEU A 376 -6.58 -1.26 -15.54
C LEU A 376 -6.66 -2.29 -14.40
N ASN A 377 -5.81 -3.33 -14.39
CA ASN A 377 -5.70 -4.25 -13.24
C ASN A 377 -5.04 -3.48 -12.09
N LYS A 378 -5.83 -2.61 -11.47
CA LYS A 378 -5.50 -1.80 -10.31
C LYS A 378 -6.57 -2.08 -9.25
N PRO A 379 -6.18 -2.18 -7.97
CA PRO A 379 -4.84 -1.99 -7.42
C PRO A 379 -3.88 -3.12 -7.84
N ASP A 380 -2.59 -2.98 -7.61
CA ASP A 380 -1.60 -4.01 -7.98
C ASP A 380 -1.52 -5.14 -6.97
N ILE A 381 -1.70 -4.82 -5.69
CA ILE A 381 -1.60 -5.74 -4.56
C ILE A 381 -2.35 -5.16 -3.36
N SER A 382 -2.64 -6.01 -2.38
CA SER A 382 -3.25 -5.61 -1.10
C SER A 382 -2.38 -5.91 0.09
N THR A 383 -2.57 -5.13 1.14
CA THR A 383 -1.93 -5.35 2.45
C THR A 383 -2.79 -4.85 3.60
N PRO A 384 -2.52 -5.34 4.83
CA PRO A 384 -3.14 -4.84 6.03
C PRO A 384 -3.12 -3.32 6.12
N GLY A 385 -4.30 -2.72 6.24
CA GLY A 385 -4.43 -1.28 6.46
C GLY A 385 -5.66 -0.91 7.28
N VAL A 386 -6.34 -1.87 7.88
CA VAL A 386 -7.44 -1.61 8.82
C VAL A 386 -6.94 -1.81 10.24
N ASP A 387 -7.22 -0.82 11.08
CA ASP A 387 -6.90 -0.71 12.49
C ASP A 387 -5.39 -0.86 12.77
N ILE A 388 -4.53 -0.18 12.03
CA ILE A 388 -3.08 -0.33 12.20
C ILE A 388 -2.60 0.53 13.37
N LEU A 389 -1.94 -0.12 14.35
CA LEU A 389 -1.25 0.55 15.46
C LEU A 389 0.15 1.00 15.01
N ALA A 390 0.42 2.30 15.05
CA ALA A 390 1.76 2.84 14.86
C ALA A 390 1.95 4.14 15.65
N ALA A 391 3.14 4.72 15.59
CA ALA A 391 3.47 5.91 16.38
C ALA A 391 2.61 7.11 15.96
N TRP A 392 2.39 8.02 16.90
CA TRP A 392 1.59 9.23 16.72
C TRP A 392 2.32 10.45 17.29
N ASN A 393 1.85 11.65 16.97
CA ASN A 393 2.41 12.86 17.58
C ASN A 393 1.93 12.98 19.05
N GLY A 394 2.86 13.29 19.96
CA GLY A 394 2.54 13.38 21.39
C GLY A 394 1.64 14.56 21.78
N ASN A 395 1.46 15.53 20.87
CA ASN A 395 0.70 16.76 21.12
C ASN A 395 -0.73 16.72 20.56
N ASP A 396 -1.26 15.55 20.18
CA ASP A 396 -2.63 15.46 19.69
C ASP A 396 -3.65 15.88 20.77
N THR A 397 -4.50 16.84 20.44
CA THR A 397 -5.60 17.32 21.28
C THR A 397 -6.93 16.62 20.99
N GLY A 398 -6.89 15.49 20.28
CA GLY A 398 -8.05 14.65 19.97
C GLY A 398 -8.85 14.19 21.21
N PRO A 399 -9.99 13.52 21.00
CA PRO A 399 -10.96 13.21 22.06
C PRO A 399 -10.51 12.10 23.03
N THR A 400 -9.22 11.75 23.05
CA THR A 400 -8.63 10.68 23.86
C THR A 400 -8.42 11.12 25.33
N PRO A 401 -8.41 10.17 26.29
CA PRO A 401 -8.13 10.47 27.69
C PRO A 401 -6.77 11.18 27.88
N LYS A 402 -6.69 12.13 28.82
CA LYS A 402 -5.43 12.82 29.18
C LYS A 402 -4.36 11.82 29.64
N GLY A 403 -3.24 11.80 28.93
CA GLY A 403 -2.15 10.84 29.06
C GLY A 403 -1.72 10.39 27.66
N GLU A 404 -0.85 11.20 27.04
CA GLU A 404 -0.48 11.20 25.62
C GLU A 404 -0.08 9.81 25.11
N PRO A 405 -0.86 9.17 24.22
CA PRO A 405 -0.39 7.95 23.60
C PRO A 405 0.57 8.32 22.46
N VAL A 406 1.83 7.89 22.59
CA VAL A 406 2.86 7.95 21.53
C VAL A 406 2.47 7.06 20.32
N PHE A 407 1.29 6.42 20.35
CA PHE A 407 0.77 5.49 19.35
C PHE A 407 -0.72 5.73 19.10
N SER A 408 -1.20 5.45 17.89
CA SER A 408 -2.61 5.55 17.51
C SER A 408 -3.01 4.39 16.58
N ILE A 409 -4.31 4.12 16.51
CA ILE A 409 -4.91 3.10 15.64
C ILE A 409 -5.72 3.81 14.58
N ILE A 410 -5.33 3.67 13.31
CA ILE A 410 -6.02 4.28 12.17
C ILE A 410 -6.12 3.29 11.00
N SER A 411 -7.05 3.58 10.09
CA SER A 411 -7.42 2.74 8.96
C SER A 411 -7.31 3.49 7.63
N GLY A 412 -6.93 2.79 6.58
CA GLY A 412 -6.93 3.29 5.21
C GLY A 412 -5.85 2.66 4.33
N THR A 413 -5.95 2.90 3.02
CA THR A 413 -4.89 2.54 2.07
C THR A 413 -3.56 3.26 2.36
N SER A 414 -3.63 4.37 3.11
CA SER A 414 -2.49 5.07 3.70
C SER A 414 -1.66 4.20 4.65
N MET A 415 -2.27 3.24 5.34
CA MET A 415 -1.58 2.34 6.26
C MET A 415 -1.10 1.07 5.53
N SER A 416 -1.77 0.68 4.46
CA SER A 416 -1.36 -0.42 3.58
C SER A 416 -0.06 -0.10 2.80
N CYS A 417 -0.01 1.07 2.18
CA CYS A 417 1.13 1.50 1.38
C CYS A 417 2.51 1.38 2.10
N PRO A 418 2.70 1.89 3.34
CA PRO A 418 3.96 1.74 4.06
C PRO A 418 4.35 0.29 4.37
N HIS A 419 3.39 -0.64 4.52
CA HIS A 419 3.72 -2.06 4.63
C HIS A 419 4.44 -2.55 3.36
N ILE A 420 3.93 -2.22 2.18
CA ILE A 420 4.61 -2.56 0.91
C ILE A 420 5.93 -1.81 0.76
N SER A 421 6.02 -0.55 1.18
CA SER A 421 7.30 0.18 1.16
C SER A 421 8.38 -0.55 1.97
N GLY A 422 8.01 -1.11 3.13
CA GLY A 422 8.91 -1.97 3.92
C GLY A 422 9.30 -3.28 3.21
N VAL A 423 8.34 -3.98 2.59
CA VAL A 423 8.63 -5.20 1.81
C VAL A 423 9.55 -4.88 0.63
N ALA A 424 9.24 -3.84 -0.15
CA ALA A 424 10.03 -3.38 -1.28
C ALA A 424 11.46 -2.98 -0.87
N ALA A 425 11.62 -2.30 0.28
CA ALA A 425 12.93 -1.95 0.81
C ALA A 425 13.74 -3.20 1.23
N THR A 426 13.07 -4.22 1.75
CA THR A 426 13.70 -5.51 2.10
C THR A 426 14.14 -6.25 0.83
N VAL A 427 13.31 -6.27 -0.21
CA VAL A 427 13.65 -6.85 -1.53
C VAL A 427 14.82 -6.10 -2.16
N LYS A 428 14.80 -4.76 -2.16
CA LYS A 428 15.88 -3.92 -2.70
C LYS A 428 17.19 -4.10 -1.94
N SER A 429 17.15 -4.24 -0.61
CA SER A 429 18.35 -4.56 0.17
C SER A 429 18.94 -5.92 -0.22
N LYS A 430 18.10 -6.94 -0.40
CA LYS A 430 18.55 -8.27 -0.86
C LYS A 430 19.03 -8.27 -2.31
N TYR A 431 18.43 -7.45 -3.16
CA TYR A 431 18.70 -7.37 -4.59
C TYR A 431 18.97 -5.91 -5.05
N PRO A 432 20.13 -5.32 -4.72
CA PRO A 432 20.39 -3.89 -4.93
C PRO A 432 20.34 -3.43 -6.39
N THR A 433 20.64 -4.34 -7.33
CA THR A 433 20.63 -4.05 -8.78
C THR A 433 19.25 -4.18 -9.42
N TRP A 434 18.22 -4.61 -8.67
CA TRP A 434 16.91 -4.80 -9.25
C TRP A 434 16.26 -3.46 -9.59
N SER A 435 15.64 -3.43 -10.77
CA SER A 435 14.82 -2.33 -11.24
C SER A 435 13.50 -2.27 -10.48
N PRO A 436 12.81 -1.12 -10.49
CA PRO A 436 11.52 -0.95 -9.84
C PRO A 436 10.47 -1.97 -10.30
N SER A 437 10.47 -2.30 -11.59
CA SER A 437 9.55 -3.25 -12.20
C SER A 437 9.81 -4.69 -11.74
N MET A 438 11.07 -5.09 -11.56
CA MET A 438 11.39 -6.41 -11.01
C MET A 438 10.97 -6.55 -9.54
N ILE A 439 11.14 -5.51 -8.72
CA ILE A 439 10.68 -5.51 -7.32
C ILE A 439 9.15 -5.61 -7.26
N ARG A 440 8.45 -4.80 -8.05
CA ARG A 440 6.99 -4.88 -8.18
C ARG A 440 6.53 -6.25 -8.63
N SER A 441 7.16 -6.79 -9.68
CA SER A 441 6.84 -8.13 -10.18
C SER A 441 6.99 -9.18 -9.09
N ALA A 442 8.08 -9.14 -8.32
CA ALA A 442 8.33 -10.11 -7.26
C ALA A 442 7.24 -10.05 -6.17
N ILE A 443 6.84 -8.84 -5.79
CA ILE A 443 5.77 -8.57 -4.83
C ILE A 443 4.43 -9.12 -5.35
N MET A 444 4.07 -8.83 -6.59
CA MET A 444 2.79 -9.23 -7.17
C MET A 444 2.69 -10.74 -7.42
N THR A 445 3.71 -11.37 -8.01
CA THR A 445 3.63 -12.78 -8.43
C THR A 445 3.68 -13.79 -7.27
N THR A 446 3.92 -13.32 -6.04
CA THR A 446 3.92 -14.16 -4.82
C THR A 446 2.84 -13.81 -3.82
N ALA A 447 1.88 -12.96 -4.21
CA ALA A 447 0.75 -12.61 -3.39
C ALA A 447 -0.21 -13.81 -3.20
N PHE A 448 -0.87 -13.86 -2.04
CA PHE A 448 -1.89 -14.85 -1.71
C PHE A 448 -3.26 -14.38 -2.21
N GLN A 449 -4.01 -15.27 -2.84
CA GLN A 449 -5.39 -14.97 -3.32
C GLN A 449 -6.48 -15.57 -2.43
N THR A 450 -6.08 -16.14 -1.29
CA THR A 450 -6.95 -16.81 -0.34
C THR A 450 -6.72 -16.26 1.05
N ASN A 451 -7.77 -16.24 1.87
CA ASN A 451 -7.70 -15.86 3.27
C ASN A 451 -7.01 -16.95 4.13
N ASN A 452 -6.92 -16.71 5.43
CA ASN A 452 -6.36 -17.64 6.43
C ASN A 452 -7.12 -18.99 6.54
N LEU A 453 -8.37 -19.06 6.05
CA LEU A 453 -9.16 -20.29 5.94
C LEU A 453 -8.92 -21.05 4.63
N LYS A 454 -8.02 -20.55 3.76
CA LYS A 454 -7.76 -21.05 2.40
C LYS A 454 -8.96 -20.93 1.45
N GLU A 455 -9.90 -20.05 1.80
CA GLU A 455 -11.04 -19.70 0.95
C GLU A 455 -10.69 -18.47 0.10
N PRO A 456 -11.37 -18.23 -1.04
CA PRO A 456 -11.20 -17.01 -1.81
C PRO A 456 -11.35 -15.78 -0.91
N MET A 457 -10.52 -14.77 -1.13
CA MET A 457 -10.71 -13.48 -0.49
C MET A 457 -12.11 -12.94 -0.83
N THR A 458 -12.72 -12.22 0.10
CA THR A 458 -14.05 -11.64 -0.05
C THR A 458 -14.00 -10.13 0.10
N THR A 459 -15.12 -9.49 -0.23
CA THR A 459 -15.36 -8.07 0.04
C THR A 459 -16.27 -7.87 1.26
N HIS A 460 -16.44 -6.62 1.68
CA HIS A 460 -17.23 -6.19 2.84
C HIS A 460 -18.67 -6.66 2.72
N SER A 461 -19.20 -6.71 1.49
CA SER A 461 -20.54 -7.23 1.21
C SER A 461 -20.63 -8.77 1.29
N GLY A 462 -19.52 -9.47 1.51
CA GLY A 462 -19.40 -10.94 1.55
C GLY A 462 -19.30 -11.59 0.18
N SER A 463 -19.11 -10.80 -0.89
CA SER A 463 -18.94 -11.34 -2.26
C SER A 463 -17.49 -11.78 -2.49
N ILE A 464 -17.26 -12.74 -3.40
CA ILE A 464 -15.90 -13.15 -3.76
C ILE A 464 -15.17 -11.96 -4.38
N ALA A 465 -14.00 -11.65 -3.84
CA ALA A 465 -13.19 -10.54 -4.29
C ALA A 465 -12.51 -10.84 -5.64
N THR A 466 -12.35 -9.81 -6.46
CA THR A 466 -11.75 -9.90 -7.80
C THR A 466 -10.35 -9.30 -7.85
N PRO A 467 -9.58 -9.49 -8.93
CA PRO A 467 -8.32 -8.78 -9.11
C PRO A 467 -8.43 -7.25 -9.12
N TYR A 468 -9.62 -6.68 -9.30
CA TYR A 468 -9.81 -5.25 -9.13
C TYR A 468 -9.95 -4.84 -7.66
N ASP A 469 -10.05 -5.79 -6.75
CA ASP A 469 -10.27 -5.53 -5.33
C ASP A 469 -8.93 -5.51 -4.64
N TYR A 470 -8.16 -6.55 -4.96
CA TYR A 470 -6.92 -6.84 -4.29
C TYR A 470 -5.69 -6.88 -5.19
N GLY A 471 -5.85 -6.68 -6.50
CA GLY A 471 -4.77 -6.83 -7.47
C GLY A 471 -4.34 -8.28 -7.63
N ALA A 472 -3.04 -8.53 -7.46
CA ALA A 472 -2.49 -9.88 -7.52
C ALA A 472 -2.85 -10.74 -6.30
N GLY A 473 -3.20 -10.12 -5.17
CA GLY A 473 -3.53 -10.78 -3.91
C GLY A 473 -3.09 -9.96 -2.69
N GLU A 474 -3.11 -10.57 -1.52
CA GLU A 474 -2.48 -10.06 -0.31
C GLU A 474 -0.97 -10.39 -0.26
N VAL A 475 -0.15 -9.44 0.17
CA VAL A 475 1.31 -9.57 0.11
C VAL A 475 1.87 -10.77 0.89
N SER A 476 2.89 -11.39 0.32
CA SER A 476 3.80 -12.29 1.05
C SER A 476 5.10 -11.56 1.41
N ILE A 477 5.57 -11.69 2.65
CA ILE A 477 6.83 -11.06 3.08
C ILE A 477 8.04 -11.89 2.61
N SER A 478 7.91 -13.22 2.58
CA SER A 478 9.00 -14.13 2.20
C SER A 478 9.02 -14.48 0.72
N GLY A 479 7.87 -14.47 0.05
CA GLY A 479 7.73 -14.77 -1.37
C GLY A 479 8.67 -13.94 -2.27
N PRO A 480 8.63 -12.60 -2.19
CA PRO A 480 9.47 -11.70 -2.99
C PRO A 480 10.96 -11.92 -2.82
N LEU A 481 11.37 -12.47 -1.67
CA LEU A 481 12.77 -12.75 -1.37
C LEU A 481 13.26 -14.06 -1.99
N ASN A 482 12.38 -14.97 -2.39
CA ASN A 482 12.71 -16.34 -2.79
C ASN A 482 12.17 -16.72 -4.17
N LEU A 483 12.08 -15.74 -5.08
CA LEU A 483 11.52 -15.89 -6.42
C LEU A 483 12.56 -16.26 -7.49
N GLY A 484 12.12 -17.00 -8.50
CA GLY A 484 12.93 -17.37 -9.67
C GLY A 484 12.68 -16.52 -10.93
N LEU A 485 11.50 -15.91 -11.08
CA LEU A 485 11.12 -15.15 -12.28
C LEU A 485 10.52 -13.80 -11.91
N VAL A 486 10.97 -12.76 -12.63
CA VAL A 486 10.43 -11.41 -12.55
C VAL A 486 10.16 -10.87 -13.96
N TYR A 487 9.10 -10.09 -14.08
CA TYR A 487 8.75 -9.36 -15.30
C TYR A 487 9.42 -7.98 -15.22
N GLU A 488 10.40 -7.73 -16.08
CA GLU A 488 11.08 -6.44 -16.15
C GLU A 488 10.50 -5.59 -17.27
N THR A 489 10.25 -4.32 -16.94
CA THR A 489 9.96 -3.25 -17.90
C THR A 489 11.03 -2.18 -17.80
N THR A 490 11.31 -1.57 -18.95
CA THR A 490 12.23 -0.44 -19.12
C THR A 490 11.45 0.86 -19.30
N THR A 491 12.13 2.00 -19.21
CA THR A 491 11.52 3.31 -19.47
C THR A 491 10.93 3.42 -20.89
N ILE A 492 11.56 2.78 -21.88
CA ILE A 492 11.06 2.75 -23.26
C ILE A 492 9.70 2.02 -23.33
N ASP A 493 9.48 0.99 -22.53
CA ASP A 493 8.19 0.29 -22.49
C ASP A 493 7.07 1.20 -21.97
N TYR A 494 7.37 2.07 -20.99
CA TYR A 494 6.42 3.08 -20.52
C TYR A 494 6.17 4.19 -21.54
N LEU A 495 7.20 4.63 -22.29
CA LEU A 495 7.01 5.61 -23.37
C LEU A 495 6.15 5.03 -24.51
N ASN A 496 6.38 3.77 -24.88
CA ASN A 496 5.56 3.04 -25.84
C ASN A 496 4.11 2.88 -25.34
N PHE A 497 3.91 2.63 -24.04
CA PHE A 497 2.58 2.61 -23.44
C PHE A 497 1.87 3.96 -23.61
N LEU A 498 2.55 5.08 -23.38
CA LEU A 498 1.95 6.41 -23.55
C LEU A 498 1.53 6.67 -25.01
N CYS A 499 2.33 6.25 -25.99
CA CYS A 499 1.92 6.28 -27.40
C CYS A 499 0.64 5.47 -27.64
N TYR A 500 0.57 4.26 -27.09
CA TYR A 500 -0.56 3.36 -27.21
C TYR A 500 -1.83 3.87 -26.53
N TYR A 501 -1.66 4.56 -25.40
CA TYR A 501 -2.75 5.24 -24.69
C TYR A 501 -3.34 6.42 -25.52
N GLY A 502 -2.63 6.86 -26.57
CA GLY A 502 -3.06 7.90 -27.50
C GLY A 502 -2.41 9.25 -27.26
N TYR A 503 -1.31 9.31 -26.51
CA TYR A 503 -0.55 10.55 -26.35
C TYR A 503 0.37 10.77 -27.55
N ASN A 504 0.44 12.02 -28.01
CA ASN A 504 1.37 12.42 -29.04
C ASN A 504 2.76 12.70 -28.44
N GLU A 505 3.77 12.76 -29.30
CA GLU A 505 5.17 12.97 -28.90
C GLU A 505 5.36 14.27 -28.11
N SER A 506 4.63 15.34 -28.43
CA SER A 506 4.71 16.60 -27.67
C SER A 506 4.19 16.47 -26.24
N THR A 507 3.11 15.70 -26.01
CA THR A 507 2.60 15.40 -24.67
C THR A 507 3.57 14.49 -23.90
N ILE A 508 4.11 13.47 -24.56
CA ILE A 508 5.12 12.58 -23.97
C ILE A 508 6.37 13.38 -23.58
N GLN A 509 6.79 14.35 -24.41
CA GLN A 509 7.91 15.23 -24.10
C GLN A 509 7.66 16.10 -22.87
N ILE A 510 6.42 16.52 -22.61
CA ILE A 510 6.06 17.24 -21.38
C ILE A 510 6.19 16.33 -20.15
N ILE A 511 5.73 15.07 -20.25
CA ILE A 511 5.71 14.12 -19.14
C ILE A 511 7.11 13.57 -18.82
N ALA A 512 7.89 13.23 -19.85
CA ALA A 512 9.15 12.51 -19.71
C ALA A 512 10.39 13.41 -19.90
N SER A 513 10.21 14.63 -20.41
CA SER A 513 11.25 15.65 -20.59
C SER A 513 12.53 15.09 -21.23
N ALA A 514 13.69 15.21 -20.57
CA ALA A 514 14.97 14.73 -21.08
C ALA A 514 14.97 13.22 -21.41
N THR A 515 14.14 12.45 -20.71
CA THR A 515 14.00 11.00 -20.88
C THR A 515 13.39 10.61 -22.23
N ALA A 516 12.64 11.52 -22.86
CA ALA A 516 12.02 11.32 -24.17
C ALA A 516 12.68 12.13 -25.30
N ALA A 517 13.80 12.81 -25.06
CA ALA A 517 14.39 13.79 -25.98
C ALA A 517 14.71 13.25 -27.40
N ASN A 518 14.85 11.94 -27.57
CA ASN A 518 15.06 11.28 -28.87
C ASN A 518 14.06 10.13 -29.12
N PHE A 519 12.94 10.11 -28.40
CA PHE A 519 11.93 9.06 -28.54
C PHE A 519 10.87 9.45 -29.56
N THR A 520 10.54 8.53 -30.47
CA THR A 520 9.46 8.68 -31.44
C THR A 520 8.48 7.53 -31.31
N CYS A 521 7.19 7.83 -31.44
CA CYS A 521 6.17 6.79 -31.37
C CYS A 521 6.27 5.88 -32.61
N PRO A 522 6.18 4.55 -32.47
CA PRO A 522 6.24 3.62 -33.60
C PRO A 522 5.12 3.88 -34.64
N GLN A 523 5.44 3.83 -35.93
CA GLN A 523 4.50 4.18 -37.02
C GLN A 523 3.36 3.16 -37.27
N GLU A 524 3.48 1.91 -36.81
CA GLU A 524 2.47 0.86 -37.03
C GLU A 524 1.22 0.96 -36.14
N LEU A 525 1.06 2.03 -35.35
CA LEU A 525 -0.05 2.17 -34.40
C LEU A 525 -1.43 2.48 -35.03
N SER A 526 -1.54 2.47 -36.36
CA SER A 526 -2.79 2.75 -37.08
C SER A 526 -3.40 1.45 -37.64
N LYS A 527 -4.32 0.81 -36.90
CA LYS A 527 -5.69 0.44 -37.35
C LYS A 527 -6.36 -0.77 -36.69
N ASP A 528 -5.70 -1.64 -35.91
CA ASP A 528 -6.35 -2.91 -35.48
C ASP A 528 -6.57 -3.13 -33.96
N LEU A 529 -6.39 -2.12 -33.10
CA LEU A 529 -6.61 -2.27 -31.64
C LEU A 529 -7.82 -1.47 -31.13
N THR A 530 -8.91 -1.45 -31.90
CA THR A 530 -10.18 -0.85 -31.46
C THR A 530 -10.93 -1.69 -30.41
N SER A 531 -10.54 -2.94 -30.18
CA SER A 531 -11.12 -3.80 -29.12
C SER A 531 -10.22 -4.02 -27.89
N ASN A 532 -8.90 -3.94 -28.04
CA ASN A 532 -7.94 -4.09 -26.95
C ASN A 532 -7.08 -2.82 -26.88
N LYS A 533 -7.57 -1.78 -26.19
CA LYS A 533 -6.85 -0.52 -25.90
C LYS A 533 -6.03 -0.55 -24.60
N TYR A 534 -5.91 -1.71 -23.95
CA TYR A 534 -5.36 -1.82 -22.59
C TYR A 534 -4.39 -3.00 -22.36
N GLN A 535 -3.90 -3.66 -23.41
CA GLN A 535 -2.77 -4.57 -23.28
C GLN A 535 -1.51 -3.82 -23.67
N LEU A 536 -0.59 -3.63 -22.71
CA LEU A 536 0.80 -3.31 -23.02
C LEU A 536 1.24 -4.22 -24.17
N PRO A 537 1.70 -3.69 -25.32
CA PRO A 537 2.33 -4.55 -26.31
C PRO A 537 3.49 -5.24 -25.60
N ILE A 538 3.34 -6.55 -25.38
CA ILE A 538 4.26 -7.40 -24.62
C ILE A 538 5.53 -7.54 -25.46
N ASN A 539 6.38 -6.53 -25.40
CA ASN A 539 7.81 -6.64 -25.65
C ASN A 539 8.55 -6.59 -24.29
N THR A 540 7.89 -7.04 -23.21
CA THR A 540 8.49 -7.16 -21.88
C THR A 540 9.72 -8.04 -21.99
N SER A 541 10.85 -7.46 -21.64
CA SER A 541 12.11 -8.18 -21.52
C SER A 541 12.01 -9.08 -20.29
N PHE A 542 12.00 -10.38 -20.48
CA PHE A 542 12.06 -11.32 -19.35
C PHE A 542 13.50 -11.34 -18.83
N LYS A 543 13.74 -10.81 -17.63
CA LYS A 543 14.99 -11.07 -16.92
C LYS A 543 14.79 -12.19 -15.90
N PHE A 544 15.43 -13.32 -16.18
CA PHE A 544 15.55 -14.43 -15.24
C PHE A 544 16.71 -14.14 -14.29
N ILE A 545 16.48 -14.27 -12.99
CA ILE A 545 17.52 -14.09 -11.97
C ILE A 545 17.51 -15.32 -11.08
N MET A 546 18.53 -16.18 -11.18
CA MET A 546 18.74 -17.29 -10.23
C MET A 546 20.21 -17.45 -9.86
N LYS A 547 20.43 -17.63 -8.55
CA LYS A 547 21.70 -17.67 -7.81
C LYS A 547 22.61 -18.81 -8.25
N THR A 548 23.90 -18.51 -8.31
CA THR A 548 24.98 -19.49 -8.37
C THR A 548 25.17 -20.15 -7.00
N ASN A 549 25.26 -21.47 -6.96
CA ASN A 549 26.01 -22.11 -5.88
C ASN A 549 27.48 -21.75 -6.11
N GLN A 550 28.02 -20.87 -5.26
CA GLN A 550 29.44 -20.94 -4.99
C GLN A 550 29.68 -22.28 -4.30
N GLU A 551 30.38 -23.16 -4.99
CA GLU A 551 31.09 -24.26 -4.34
C GLU A 551 32.08 -23.66 -3.34
N ASN A 552 31.76 -23.74 -2.05
CA ASN A 552 32.60 -24.35 -1.00
C ASN A 552 31.88 -24.35 0.34
#